data_AF-A0A2N5Z774-F1
#
_entry.id   AF-A0A2N5Z774-F1
#
_cell.length_a   1.000
_cell.length_b   1.000
_cell.length_c   1.000
_cell.angle_alpha   90.00
_cell.angle_beta   90.00
_cell.angle_gamma   90.00
#
_symmetry.space_group_name_H-M   'P 1'
#
loop_
_entity.id
_entity.type
_entity.pdbx_description
1 polymer ?
#
loop_
_entity_poly.entity_id
_entity_poly.type
_entity_poly.pdbx_seq_one_letter_code
_entity_poly.pdbx_strand_id
1 'polypeptide(L)'
;MENSEHKIVSFKTYGLILCVLIVFTLSSVYVTHLDFGNLGIVVALSIAALKSVLVFGIFMHLLYDKKMYALMVVGVLLVMTIVLIITFLDYGY
;
A
#
# COMPACT_ATOMS: atom_id res chain seq x y z
N MET A 1 -40.39 -9.84 14.48
CA MET A 1 -39.15 -9.57 15.22
C MET A 1 -38.01 -9.87 14.27
N GLU A 2 -37.61 -8.85 13.52
CA GLU A 2 -36.58 -8.95 12.50
C GLU A 2 -35.23 -8.78 13.20
N ASN A 3 -34.48 -9.87 13.36
CA ASN A 3 -33.16 -9.87 13.98
C ASN A 3 -32.13 -9.46 12.93
N SER A 4 -31.98 -8.15 12.73
CA SER A 4 -30.96 -7.57 11.86
C SER A 4 -29.60 -7.74 12.54
N GLU A 5 -28.97 -8.89 12.32
CA GLU A 5 -27.58 -9.13 12.68
C GLU A 5 -26.69 -8.13 11.91
N HIS A 6 -26.48 -6.95 12.50
CA HIS A 6 -25.45 -6.01 12.11
C HIS A 6 -24.10 -6.72 12.25
N LYS A 7 -23.65 -7.36 11.17
CA LYS A 7 -22.30 -7.91 11.05
C LYS A 7 -21.34 -6.73 10.90
N ILE A 8 -21.12 -6.03 12.00
CA ILE A 8 -20.12 -4.98 12.13
C ILE A 8 -18.79 -5.67 11.89
N VAL A 9 -18.22 -5.48 10.69
CA VAL A 9 -16.83 -5.83 10.43
C VAL A 9 -15.99 -5.19 11.55
N SER A 10 -15.32 -6.05 12.31
CA SER A 10 -14.76 -5.71 13.62
C SER A 10 -13.73 -4.59 13.50
N PHE A 11 -13.99 -3.44 14.14
CA PHE A 11 -13.04 -2.33 14.30
C PHE A 11 -11.65 -2.79 14.78
N LYS A 12 -11.58 -3.93 15.48
CA LYS A 12 -10.32 -4.55 15.93
C LYS A 12 -9.37 -4.86 14.78
N THR A 13 -9.88 -5.31 13.63
CA THR A 13 -9.05 -5.67 12.46
C THR A 13 -8.39 -4.43 11.87
N TYR A 14 -9.15 -3.34 11.71
CA TYR A 14 -8.62 -2.05 11.26
C TYR A 14 -7.58 -1.47 12.23
N GLY A 15 -7.84 -1.55 13.54
CA GLY A 15 -6.90 -1.08 14.56
C GLY A 15 -5.57 -1.83 14.55
N LEU A 16 -5.60 -3.16 14.38
CA LEU A 16 -4.39 -3.99 14.28
C LEU A 16 -3.58 -3.63 13.03
N ILE A 17 -4.25 -3.44 11.89
CA ILE A 17 -3.57 -3.16 10.62
C ILE A 17 -3.02 -1.72 10.61
N LEU A 18 -3.68 -0.79 11.30
CA LEU A 18 -3.16 0.55 11.56
C LEU A 18 -1.85 0.49 12.36
N CYS A 19 -1.78 -0.36 13.40
CA CYS A 19 -0.51 -0.59 14.12
C CYS A 19 0.58 -1.16 13.20
N VAL A 20 0.25 -2.14 12.34
CA VAL A 20 1.21 -2.69 11.36
C VAL A 20 1.72 -1.61 10.41
N LEU A 21 0.84 -0.72 9.94
CA LEU A 21 1.22 0.41 9.08
C LEU A 21 2.14 1.40 9.79
N ILE A 22 1.89 1.70 11.07
CA ILE A 22 2.77 2.56 11.87
C ILE A 22 4.16 1.94 11.97
N VAL A 23 4.25 0.64 12.26
CA VAL A 23 5.54 -0.07 12.31
C VAL A 23 6.25 -0.01 10.96
N PHE A 24 5.53 -0.22 9.86
CA PHE A 24 6.09 -0.10 8.51
C PHE A 24 6.64 1.30 8.21
N THR A 25 5.93 2.34 8.63
CA THR A 25 6.37 3.74 8.48
C THR A 25 7.61 4.03 9.33
N LEU A 26 7.63 3.60 10.59
CA LEU A 26 8.78 3.78 11.49
C LEU A 26 10.02 3.04 10.95
N SER A 27 9.84 1.82 10.43
CA SER A 27 10.92 1.08 9.78
C SER A 27 11.47 1.83 8.56
N SER A 28 10.62 2.43 7.74
CA SER A 28 11.06 3.24 6.58
C SER A 28 11.89 4.46 7.02
N VAL A 29 11.44 5.17 8.06
CA VAL A 29 12.16 6.32 8.65
C VAL A 29 13.48 5.89 9.29
N TYR A 30 13.52 4.71 9.89
CA TYR A 30 14.75 4.17 10.48
C TYR A 30 15.76 3.78 9.40
N VAL A 31 15.30 3.18 8.30
CA VAL A 31 16.16 2.85 7.14
C VAL A 31 16.78 4.11 6.53
N THR A 32 16.07 5.24 6.50
CA THR A 32 16.66 6.51 6.03
C THR A 32 17.64 7.16 7.01
N HIS A 33 17.63 6.78 8.30
CA HIS A 33 18.65 7.21 9.26
C HIS A 33 19.93 6.37 9.21
N LEU A 34 19.84 5.14 8.70
CA LEU A 34 21.00 4.32 8.45
C LEU A 34 21.55 4.71 7.08
N ASP A 35 22.69 5.40 7.04
CA ASP A 35 23.40 5.84 5.82
C ASP A 35 23.89 4.66 4.96
N PHE A 36 22.97 3.89 4.39
CA PHE A 36 23.23 2.81 3.42
C PHE A 36 23.46 3.33 2.00
N GLY A 37 23.57 4.66 1.83
CA GLY A 37 23.70 5.29 0.51
C GLY A 37 22.58 4.87 -0.44
N ASN A 38 22.95 4.44 -1.65
CA ASN A 38 22.00 4.08 -2.70
C ASN A 38 21.13 2.85 -2.36
N LEU A 39 21.62 1.94 -1.51
CA LEU A 39 20.85 0.77 -1.08
C LEU A 39 19.69 1.16 -0.16
N GLY A 40 19.83 2.23 0.63
CA GLY A 40 18.76 2.75 1.48
C GLY A 40 17.52 3.17 0.68
N ILE A 41 17.72 3.72 -0.53
CA ILE A 41 16.64 4.15 -1.43
C ILE A 41 15.83 2.95 -1.92
N VAL A 42 16.50 1.88 -2.35
CA VAL A 42 15.84 0.65 -2.83
C VAL A 42 15.02 0.00 -1.72
N VAL A 43 15.57 -0.04 -0.50
CA VAL A 43 14.87 -0.58 0.67
C VAL A 43 13.68 0.29 1.04
N ALA A 44 13.85 1.61 1.09
CA ALA A 44 12.76 2.55 1.40
C ALA A 44 11.61 2.45 0.39
N LEU A 45 11.90 2.36 -0.91
CA LEU A 45 10.90 2.15 -1.97
C LEU A 45 10.20 0.79 -1.83
N SER A 46 10.94 -0.27 -1.50
CA SER A 46 10.36 -1.60 -1.28
C SER A 46 9.39 -1.62 -0.09
N ILE A 47 9.76 -0.97 1.02
CA ILE A 47 8.90 -0.80 2.19
C ILE A 47 7.66 0.04 1.82
N ALA A 48 7.84 1.09 1.02
CA ALA A 48 6.76 1.95 0.54
C ALA A 48 5.78 1.22 -0.40
N ALA A 49 6.26 0.26 -1.21
CA ALA A 49 5.40 -0.59 -2.03
C ALA A 49 4.56 -1.53 -1.15
N LEU A 50 5.19 -2.21 -0.18
CA LEU A 50 4.50 -3.16 0.70
C LEU A 50 3.40 -2.48 1.54
N LYS A 51 3.69 -1.30 2.12
CA LYS A 51 2.66 -0.54 2.87
C LYS A 51 1.46 -0.20 1.99
N SER A 52 1.71 0.13 0.72
CA SER A 52 0.66 0.56 -0.20
C SER A 52 -0.26 -0.60 -0.55
N VAL A 53 0.29 -1.81 -0.77
CA VAL A 53 -0.51 -3.04 -0.95
C VAL A 53 -1.40 -3.32 0.26
N LEU A 54 -0.87 -3.15 1.48
CA LEU A 54 -1.63 -3.36 2.71
C LEU A 54 -2.80 -2.37 2.86
N VAL A 55 -2.58 -1.10 2.50
CA VAL A 55 -3.63 -0.07 2.47
C VAL A 55 -4.70 -0.39 1.42
N PHE A 56 -4.29 -0.77 0.20
CA PHE A 56 -5.25 -1.11 -0.86
C PHE A 56 -6.09 -2.34 -0.49
N GLY A 57 -5.47 -3.41 0.05
CA GLY A 57 -6.19 -4.64 0.37
C GLY A 57 -7.18 -4.48 1.52
N ILE A 58 -6.78 -3.79 2.60
CA ILE A 58 -7.54 -3.74 3.85
C ILE A 58 -8.35 -2.45 3.96
N PHE A 59 -7.71 -1.28 3.88
CA PHE A 59 -8.34 0.01 4.17
C PHE A 59 -9.29 0.46 3.06
N MET A 60 -8.94 0.20 1.80
CA MET A 60 -9.84 0.43 0.67
C MET A 60 -10.89 -0.65 0.50
N HIS A 61 -10.96 -1.63 1.42
CA HIS A 61 -11.89 -2.76 1.36
C HIS A 61 -11.84 -3.54 0.04
N LEU A 62 -10.76 -3.39 -0.74
CA LEU A 62 -10.67 -3.90 -2.11
C LEU A 62 -10.76 -5.43 -2.19
N LEU A 63 -10.39 -6.12 -1.10
CA LEU A 63 -10.52 -7.56 -0.94
C LEU A 63 -11.97 -8.00 -0.61
N TYR A 64 -12.76 -7.12 0.00
CA TYR A 64 -14.12 -7.38 0.47
C TYR A 64 -15.21 -6.81 -0.48
N ASP A 65 -14.83 -5.88 -1.35
CA ASP A 65 -15.69 -5.27 -2.35
C ASP A 65 -15.67 -6.04 -3.68
N LYS A 66 -16.43 -5.57 -4.67
CA LYS A 66 -16.50 -6.16 -6.01
C LYS A 66 -15.10 -6.17 -6.65
N LYS A 67 -14.70 -7.32 -7.21
CA LYS A 67 -13.44 -7.53 -7.95
C LYS A 67 -13.20 -6.49 -9.07
N MET A 68 -14.26 -5.84 -9.56
CA MET A 68 -14.18 -4.74 -10.52
C MET A 68 -13.34 -3.56 -10.01
N TYR A 69 -13.50 -3.16 -8.73
CA TYR A 69 -12.71 -2.07 -8.16
C TYR A 69 -11.23 -2.42 -8.08
N ALA A 70 -10.92 -3.68 -7.74
CA ALA A 70 -9.54 -4.18 -7.74
C ALA A 70 -8.91 -4.06 -9.12
N LEU A 71 -9.65 -4.43 -10.17
CA LEU A 71 -9.18 -4.33 -11.56
C LEU A 71 -8.93 -2.88 -11.99
N MET A 72 -9.80 -1.94 -11.58
CA MET A 72 -9.62 -0.52 -11.89
C MET A 72 -8.36 0.05 -11.22
N VAL A 73 -8.13 -0.28 -9.94
CA VAL A 73 -6.91 0.16 -9.21
C VAL A 73 -5.65 -0.40 -9.87
N VAL A 74 -5.65 -1.67 -10.24
CA VAL A 74 -4.52 -2.29 -10.96
C VAL A 74 -4.31 -1.61 -12.31
N GLY A 75 -5.38 -1.27 -13.03
CA GLY A 75 -5.29 -0.53 -14.29
C GLY A 75 -4.62 0.83 -14.13
N VAL A 76 -5.01 1.61 -13.11
CA VAL A 76 -4.38 2.91 -12.81
C VAL A 76 -2.92 2.74 -12.41
N LEU A 77 -2.59 1.76 -11.55
CA LEU A 77 -1.21 1.47 -11.15
C LEU A 77 -0.34 1.05 -12.32
N LEU A 78 -0.89 0.28 -13.26
CA LEU A 78 -0.19 -0.14 -14.47
C LEU A 78 0.15 1.08 -15.33
N VAL A 79 -0.82 1.96 -15.61
CA VAL A 79 -0.58 3.20 -16.37
C VAL A 79 0.45 4.08 -15.67
N MET A 80 0.32 4.28 -14.35
CA MET A 80 1.31 5.02 -13.54
C MET A 80 2.72 4.43 -13.66
N THR A 81 2.84 3.11 -13.59
CA THR A 81 4.12 2.40 -13.70
C THR A 81 4.74 2.58 -15.08
N ILE A 82 3.94 2.46 -16.14
CA ILE A 82 4.40 2.71 -17.52
C ILE A 82 4.91 4.14 -17.67
N VAL A 83 4.14 5.12 -17.18
CA VAL A 83 4.55 6.53 -17.24
C VAL A 83 5.87 6.75 -16.50
N LEU A 84 6.03 6.20 -15.29
CA LEU A 84 7.28 6.29 -14.54
C LEU A 84 8.47 5.69 -15.30
N ILE A 85 8.29 4.49 -15.89
CA ILE A 85 9.36 3.84 -16.66
C ILE A 85 9.77 4.71 -17.85
N ILE A 86 8.80 5.26 -18.58
CA ILE A 86 9.06 6.15 -19.71
C ILE A 86 9.80 7.42 -19.24
N THR A 87 9.36 8.05 -18.15
CA THR A 87 10.04 9.25 -17.60
C THR A 87 11.47 8.97 -17.18
N PHE A 88 11.75 7.82 -16.53
CA PHE A 88 13.12 7.46 -16.16
C PHE A 88 13.99 7.12 -17.38
N LEU A 89 13.43 6.51 -18.43
CA LEU A 89 14.14 6.27 -19.69
C LEU A 89 14.48 7.58 -20.39
N ASP A 90 13.57 8.56 -20.37
CA ASP A 90 13.76 9.88 -20.99
C ASP A 90 14.83 10.70 -20.27
N TYR A 91 14.82 10.71 -18.93
CA TYR A 91 15.81 11.44 -18.13
C TYR A 91 17.21 10.78 -18.12
N GLY A 92 17.28 9.48 -18.47
CA GLY A 92 18.52 8.70 -18.49
C GLY A 92 19.35 8.84 -19.77
N TYR A 93 18.85 9.58 -20.76
CA TYR A 93 19.51 9.93 -22.02
C TYR A 93 19.84 11.42 -22.07
#